data_AF-A0A0P5ZI94-F1
#
_entry.id   AF-A0A0P5ZI94-F1
#
_cell.length_a   1.000
_cell.length_b   1.000
_cell.length_c   1.000
_cell.angle_alpha   90.00
_cell.angle_beta   90.00
_cell.angle_gamma   90.00
#
_symmetry.space_group_name_H-M   'P 1'
#
loop_
_entity.id
_entity.type
_entity.pdbx_description
1 polymer ?
#
loop_
_entity_poly.entity_id
_entity_poly.type
_entity_poly.pdbx_seq_one_letter_code
_entity_poly.pdbx_strand_id
1 'polypeptide(L)'
;MSIVTRNLWKRSILFSPSISWSLTFQRGKKMATTKLTEEERTKYLTPLHEAGWTLVSNRDAIYKEFICQDFNQAWGFMSKVALQAEKMDHHPEWFNVYNKIQITLSTHDVNGLSQKDVKLASFIEKVKST
;
A
#
# COMPACT_ATOMS: atom_id res chain seq x y z
N MET A 1 13.40 53.39 52.98
CA MET A 1 12.90 52.25 53.79
C MET A 1 13.60 50.98 53.31
N SER A 2 14.38 50.33 54.19
CA SER A 2 14.91 48.94 54.22
C SER A 2 15.37 48.29 52.89
N ILE A 3 16.66 48.03 52.61
CA ILE A 3 17.60 46.99 53.12
C ILE A 3 17.00 45.58 53.31
N VAL A 4 17.79 44.57 52.88
CA VAL A 4 17.90 43.15 53.32
C VAL A 4 17.31 42.13 52.31
N THR A 5 17.92 41.02 51.85
CA THR A 5 19.26 40.36 51.92
C THR A 5 19.33 39.20 50.89
N ARG A 6 20.56 38.71 50.67
CA ARG A 6 21.05 37.51 49.94
C ARG A 6 20.35 36.18 50.28
N ASN A 7 20.53 35.16 49.41
CA ASN A 7 21.05 33.79 49.70
C ASN A 7 20.91 32.90 48.44
N LEU A 8 21.93 32.66 47.61
CA LEU A 8 22.98 31.63 47.76
C LEU A 8 22.52 30.34 48.46
N TRP A 9 22.16 29.33 47.68
CA TRP A 9 22.41 27.93 48.02
C TRP A 9 23.07 27.24 46.81
N LYS A 10 24.38 26.97 46.95
CA LYS A 10 25.10 25.99 46.15
C LYS A 10 24.71 24.61 46.65
N ARG A 11 24.30 23.72 45.76
CA ARG A 11 24.47 22.27 45.95
C ARG A 11 25.04 21.68 44.68
N SER A 12 26.34 21.45 44.71
CA SER A 12 27.03 20.56 43.79
C SER A 12 26.67 19.12 44.15
N ILE A 13 26.16 18.37 43.18
CA ILE A 13 26.21 16.91 43.20
C ILE A 13 26.85 16.52 41.86
N LEU A 14 28.07 16.00 41.94
CA LEU A 14 28.72 15.26 40.87
C LEU A 14 28.35 13.78 41.06
N PHE A 15 27.88 13.10 40.02
CA PHE A 15 28.32 11.77 39.55
C PHE A 15 27.45 11.31 38.34
N SER A 16 28.14 10.78 37.32
CA SER A 16 27.77 10.35 35.95
C SER A 16 26.98 9.01 35.89
N PRO A 17 26.68 8.34 34.73
CA PRO A 17 26.48 8.76 33.33
C PRO A 17 25.13 8.26 32.70
N SER A 18 24.84 8.80 31.51
CA SER A 18 24.18 8.14 30.35
C SER A 18 22.81 7.49 30.52
N ILE A 19 21.77 8.17 30.05
CA ILE A 19 20.71 7.50 29.27
C ILE A 19 20.48 8.33 28.01
N SER A 20 21.26 8.03 26.96
CA SER A 20 20.94 8.48 25.60
C SER A 20 19.78 7.60 25.13
N TRP A 21 18.56 8.12 25.17
CA TRP A 21 17.45 7.54 24.42
C TRP A 21 17.67 7.83 22.93
N SER A 22 18.62 7.11 22.33
CA SER A 22 18.69 7.01 20.88
C SER A 22 17.55 6.08 20.47
N LEU A 23 16.37 6.65 20.22
CA LEU A 23 15.34 6.00 19.43
C LEU A 23 15.90 5.85 18.01
N THR A 24 16.73 4.83 17.80
CA THR A 24 17.05 4.38 16.45
C THR A 24 15.75 3.80 15.92
N PHE A 25 14.98 4.62 15.22
CA PHE A 25 13.90 4.15 14.37
C PHE A 25 14.55 3.26 13.32
N GLN A 26 14.58 1.95 13.58
CA GLN A 26 14.97 0.98 12.56
C GLN A 26 13.89 1.05 11.48
N ARG A 27 14.14 1.88 10.47
CA ARG A 27 13.39 1.86 9.22
C ARG A 27 13.53 0.45 8.66
N GLY A 28 12.49 -0.37 8.82
CA GLY A 28 12.46 -1.72 8.26
C GLY A 28 12.88 -1.66 6.80
N LYS A 29 13.85 -2.48 6.39
CA LYS A 29 14.27 -2.57 4.99
C LYS A 29 13.01 -2.86 4.15
N LYS A 30 12.61 -1.92 3.28
CA LYS A 30 11.66 -2.21 2.21
C LYS A 30 12.30 -3.34 1.39
N MET A 31 11.75 -4.55 1.48
CA MET A 31 12.14 -5.65 0.59
C MET A 31 11.88 -5.19 -0.84
N ALA A 32 12.86 -5.38 -1.72
CA ALA A 32 12.71 -5.04 -3.13
C ALA A 32 11.53 -5.83 -3.72
N THR A 33 10.71 -5.18 -4.53
CA THR A 33 9.64 -5.86 -5.26
C THR A 33 10.27 -6.83 -6.26
N THR A 34 9.79 -8.07 -6.30
CA THR A 34 10.26 -9.09 -7.24
C THR A 34 9.11 -9.58 -8.11
N LYS A 35 9.45 -10.03 -9.31
CA LYS A 35 8.52 -10.68 -10.23
C LYS A 35 8.05 -12.02 -9.65
N LEU A 36 6.78 -12.37 -9.84
CA LEU A 36 6.23 -13.64 -9.38
C LEU A 36 6.92 -14.83 -10.07
N THR A 37 7.32 -15.82 -9.29
CA THR A 37 7.78 -17.12 -9.80
C THR A 37 6.61 -17.94 -10.37
N GLU A 38 6.90 -19.03 -11.08
CA GLU A 38 5.86 -19.90 -11.64
C GLU A 38 5.01 -20.57 -10.54
N GLU A 39 5.63 -20.97 -9.44
CA GLU A 39 4.94 -21.53 -8.28
C GLU A 39 4.02 -20.49 -7.62
N GLU A 40 4.50 -19.25 -7.47
CA GLU A 40 3.71 -18.14 -6.94
C GLU A 40 2.56 -17.77 -7.88
N ARG A 41 2.78 -17.78 -9.20
CA ARG A 41 1.72 -17.56 -10.20
C ARG A 41 0.63 -18.61 -10.07
N THR A 42 1.01 -19.88 -10.04
CA THR A 42 0.05 -20.98 -9.88
C THR A 42 -0.76 -20.81 -8.60
N LYS A 43 -0.09 -20.48 -7.49
CA LYS A 43 -0.75 -20.30 -6.19
C LYS A 43 -1.67 -19.08 -6.13
N TYR A 44 -1.22 -17.93 -6.62
CA TYR A 44 -1.88 -16.65 -6.39
C TYR A 44 -2.79 -16.19 -7.52
N LEU A 45 -2.54 -16.62 -8.76
CA LEU A 45 -3.39 -16.25 -9.90
C LEU A 45 -4.58 -17.19 -10.05
N THR A 46 -4.52 -18.44 -9.59
CA THR A 46 -5.66 -19.37 -9.69
C THR A 46 -6.96 -18.79 -9.09
N PRO A 47 -6.98 -18.28 -7.85
CA PRO A 47 -8.20 -17.66 -7.31
C PRO A 47 -8.65 -16.41 -8.08
N LEU A 48 -7.70 -15.66 -8.66
CA LEU A 48 -8.02 -14.47 -9.47
C LEU A 48 -8.63 -14.87 -10.82
N HIS A 49 -8.15 -15.95 -11.43
CA HIS A 49 -8.72 -16.51 -12.65
C HIS A 49 -10.15 -17.02 -12.42
N GLU A 50 -10.40 -17.70 -11.30
CA GLU A 50 -11.75 -18.12 -10.89
C GLU A 50 -12.68 -16.92 -10.67
N ALA A 51 -12.14 -15.80 -10.20
CA ALA A 51 -12.86 -14.53 -10.09
C ALA A 51 -13.01 -13.80 -11.44
N GLY A 52 -12.46 -14.30 -12.54
CA GLY A 52 -12.59 -13.71 -13.88
C GLY A 52 -11.50 -12.71 -14.28
N TRP A 53 -10.38 -12.64 -13.55
CA TRP A 53 -9.18 -11.97 -14.05
C TRP A 53 -8.50 -12.82 -15.12
N THR A 54 -7.92 -12.19 -16.13
CA THR A 54 -7.23 -12.87 -17.22
C THR A 54 -5.86 -12.27 -17.47
N LEU A 55 -4.92 -13.06 -17.98
CA LEU A 55 -3.65 -12.55 -18.46
C LEU A 55 -3.84 -11.67 -19.70
N VAL A 56 -3.07 -10.59 -19.80
CA VAL A 56 -3.04 -9.73 -20.98
C VAL A 56 -2.12 -10.34 -22.04
N SER A 57 -2.57 -10.37 -23.30
CA SER A 57 -1.71 -10.84 -24.41
C SER A 57 -0.49 -9.93 -24.56
N ASN A 58 0.69 -10.53 -24.72
CA ASN A 58 1.97 -9.83 -24.96
C ASN A 58 2.43 -8.89 -23.84
N ARG A 59 1.82 -8.95 -22.66
CA ARG A 59 2.21 -8.15 -21.49
C ARG A 59 2.05 -8.98 -20.23
N ASP A 60 3.04 -8.96 -19.36
CA ASP A 60 2.93 -9.64 -18.08
C ASP A 60 2.09 -8.83 -17.08
N ALA A 61 0.78 -8.88 -17.28
CA ALA A 61 -0.23 -8.14 -16.55
C ALA A 61 -1.51 -8.98 -16.43
N ILE A 62 -2.35 -8.64 -15.45
CA ILE A 62 -3.70 -9.18 -15.32
C ILE A 62 -4.74 -8.11 -15.62
N TYR A 63 -5.88 -8.52 -16.14
CA TYR A 63 -6.98 -7.66 -16.56
C TYR A 63 -8.32 -8.18 -16.08
N LYS A 64 -9.24 -7.28 -15.73
CA LYS A 64 -10.66 -7.59 -15.52
C LYS A 64 -11.54 -6.37 -15.80
N GLU A 65 -12.72 -6.62 -16.36
CA GLU A 65 -13.80 -5.63 -16.44
C GLU A 65 -14.81 -5.84 -15.30
N PHE A 66 -15.17 -4.74 -14.65
CA PHE A 66 -16.18 -4.67 -13.61
C PHE A 66 -17.38 -3.87 -14.11
N ILE A 67 -18.58 -4.36 -13.82
CA ILE A 67 -19.84 -3.67 -14.11
C ILE A 67 -20.54 -3.36 -12.78
N CYS A 68 -20.89 -2.09 -12.59
CA CYS A 68 -21.68 -1.57 -11.49
C CYS A 68 -23.12 -1.26 -11.97
N GLN A 69 -24.03 -0.91 -11.04
CA GLN A 69 -25.39 -0.54 -11.42
C GLN A 69 -25.43 0.79 -12.20
N ASP A 70 -24.64 1.77 -11.76
CA ASP A 70 -24.57 3.11 -12.33
C ASP A 70 -23.19 3.74 -12.10
N PHE A 71 -23.02 4.99 -12.55
CA PHE A 71 -21.77 5.74 -12.36
C PHE A 71 -21.48 6.06 -10.89
N ASN A 72 -22.49 6.30 -10.06
CA ASN A 72 -22.28 6.64 -8.65
C ASN A 72 -21.61 5.46 -7.92
N GLN A 73 -22.14 4.24 -8.13
CA GLN A 73 -21.56 3.02 -7.58
C GLN A 73 -20.17 2.73 -8.17
N ALA A 74 -19.97 2.94 -9.48
CA ALA A 74 -18.67 2.80 -10.11
C ALA A 74 -17.63 3.73 -9.47
N TRP A 75 -17.99 5.00 -9.25
CA TRP A 75 -17.11 5.97 -8.63
C TRP A 75 -16.82 5.66 -7.16
N GLY A 76 -17.82 5.20 -6.41
CA GLY A 76 -17.64 4.74 -5.03
C GLY A 76 -16.70 3.55 -4.92
N PHE A 77 -16.81 2.60 -5.85
CA PHE A 77 -15.88 1.48 -6.00
C PHE A 77 -14.46 1.97 -6.32
N MET A 78 -14.29 2.80 -7.34
CA MET A 78 -13.00 3.35 -7.75
C MET A 78 -12.33 4.15 -6.64
N SER A 79 -13.10 4.96 -5.89
CA SER A 79 -12.57 5.75 -4.77
C SER A 79 -11.95 4.89 -3.68
N LYS A 80 -12.59 3.77 -3.32
CA LYS A 80 -12.03 2.81 -2.36
C LYS A 80 -10.73 2.16 -2.87
N VAL A 81 -10.70 1.81 -4.17
CA VAL A 81 -9.50 1.25 -4.82
C VAL A 81 -8.36 2.27 -4.85
N ALA A 82 -8.64 3.55 -5.14
CA ALA A 82 -7.65 4.62 -5.15
C ALA A 82 -6.99 4.82 -3.78
N LEU A 83 -7.79 4.80 -2.70
CA LEU A 83 -7.25 4.91 -1.33
C LEU A 83 -6.32 3.75 -0.97
N GLN A 84 -6.67 2.53 -1.41
CA GLN A 84 -5.82 1.36 -1.17
C GLN A 84 -4.55 1.39 -2.05
N ALA A 85 -4.68 1.81 -3.30
CA ALA A 85 -3.55 1.98 -4.22
C ALA A 85 -2.50 2.93 -3.64
N GLU A 86 -2.93 4.07 -3.10
CA GLU A 86 -2.05 5.04 -2.46
C GLU A 86 -1.38 4.47 -1.20
N LYS A 87 -2.13 3.78 -0.34
CA LYS A 87 -1.57 3.10 0.84
C LYS A 87 -0.52 2.05 0.46
N MET A 88 -0.69 1.39 -0.69
CA MET A 88 0.22 0.37 -1.18
C MET A 88 1.39 0.92 -1.98
N ASP A 89 1.35 2.20 -2.38
CA ASP A 89 2.27 2.77 -3.36
C ASP A 89 2.33 1.87 -4.61
N HIS A 90 1.12 1.57 -5.15
CA HIS A 90 0.89 0.70 -6.29
C HIS A 90 -0.45 1.03 -6.95
N HIS A 91 -0.40 1.63 -8.14
CA HIS A 91 -1.59 2.18 -8.79
C HIS A 91 -2.07 1.30 -9.95
N PRO A 92 -3.41 1.17 -10.15
CA PRO A 92 -3.94 0.47 -11.31
C PRO A 92 -3.82 1.32 -12.57
N GLU A 93 -3.76 0.65 -13.73
CA GLU A 93 -4.18 1.25 -14.98
C GLU A 93 -5.66 0.96 -15.17
N TRP A 94 -6.47 1.98 -15.44
CA TRP A 94 -7.89 1.76 -15.64
C TRP A 94 -8.54 2.67 -16.68
N PHE A 95 -9.68 2.21 -17.18
CA PHE A 95 -10.57 2.97 -18.05
C PHE A 95 -11.99 2.84 -17.51
N ASN A 96 -12.70 3.96 -17.38
CA ASN A 96 -14.07 3.98 -16.89
C ASN A 96 -14.99 4.71 -17.87
N VAL A 97 -16.12 4.07 -18.18
CA VAL A 97 -17.23 4.68 -18.92
C VAL A 97 -18.51 4.32 -18.20
N TYR A 98 -19.15 5.33 -17.60
CA TYR A 98 -20.37 5.17 -16.81
C TYR A 98 -20.21 4.06 -15.75
N ASN A 99 -20.94 2.95 -15.89
CA ASN A 99 -20.96 1.87 -14.93
C ASN A 99 -19.92 0.76 -15.19
N LYS A 100 -19.05 0.91 -16.20
CA LYS A 100 -18.01 -0.07 -16.55
C LYS A 100 -16.64 0.42 -16.12
N ILE A 101 -15.87 -0.41 -15.43
CA ILE A 101 -14.47 -0.15 -15.06
C ILE A 101 -13.60 -1.29 -15.58
N GLN A 102 -12.68 -0.98 -16.47
CA GLN A 102 -11.68 -1.90 -16.99
C GLN A 102 -10.38 -1.66 -16.22
N ILE A 103 -9.81 -2.69 -15.61
CA ILE A 103 -8.61 -2.58 -14.77
C ILE A 103 -7.53 -3.52 -15.30
N THR A 104 -6.33 -2.97 -15.51
CA THR A 104 -5.10 -3.71 -15.79
C THR A 104 -4.10 -3.49 -14.65
N LEU A 105 -3.50 -4.56 -14.15
CA LEU A 105 -2.48 -4.51 -13.10
C LEU A 105 -1.17 -5.14 -13.57
N SER A 106 -0.08 -4.41 -13.35
CA SER A 106 1.30 -4.83 -13.56
C SER A 106 2.20 -3.97 -12.68
N THR A 107 3.33 -4.51 -12.24
CA THR A 107 4.36 -3.73 -11.54
C THR A 107 5.43 -3.26 -12.52
N HIS A 108 5.54 -1.94 -12.70
CA HIS A 108 6.51 -1.33 -13.61
C HIS A 108 7.97 -1.60 -13.20
N ASP A 109 8.29 -1.53 -11.90
CA ASP A 109 9.66 -1.71 -11.37
C ASP A 109 10.30 -3.04 -11.75
N VAL A 110 9.49 -4.09 -11.94
CA VAL A 110 9.94 -5.45 -12.28
C VAL A 110 9.50 -5.89 -13.67
N ASN A 111 8.93 -4.96 -14.45
CA ASN A 111 8.37 -5.22 -15.78
C ASN A 111 7.51 -6.50 -15.82
N GLY A 112 6.53 -6.59 -14.92
CA GLY A 112 5.64 -7.73 -14.86
C GLY A 112 4.83 -7.84 -13.57
N LEU A 113 4.21 -9.00 -13.37
CA LEU A 113 3.40 -9.29 -12.20
C LEU A 113 4.27 -9.48 -10.96
N SER A 114 3.87 -8.82 -9.87
CA SER A 114 4.43 -8.99 -8.53
C SER A 114 3.35 -9.28 -7.50
N GLN A 115 3.77 -9.50 -6.26
CA GLN A 115 2.85 -9.64 -5.14
C GLN A 115 1.98 -8.39 -4.90
N LYS A 116 2.41 -7.20 -5.34
CA LYS A 116 1.62 -5.97 -5.25
C LYS A 116 0.36 -6.06 -6.12
N ASP A 117 0.48 -6.58 -7.34
CA ASP A 117 -0.63 -6.76 -8.27
C ASP A 117 -1.67 -7.73 -7.71
N VAL A 118 -1.22 -8.89 -7.19
CA VAL A 118 -2.09 -9.88 -6.55
C VAL A 118 -2.84 -9.27 -5.36
N LYS A 119 -2.15 -8.52 -4.49
CA LYS A 119 -2.74 -7.89 -3.30
C LYS A 119 -3.79 -6.85 -3.69
N LEU A 120 -3.51 -6.03 -4.70
CA LEU A 120 -4.45 -5.01 -5.17
C LEU A 120 -5.66 -5.65 -5.85
N ALA A 121 -5.47 -6.65 -6.72
CA ALA A 121 -6.56 -7.42 -7.34
C ALA A 121 -7.47 -8.06 -6.27
N SER A 122 -6.86 -8.69 -5.26
CA SER A 122 -7.60 -9.32 -4.16
C SER A 122 -8.39 -8.31 -3.33
N PHE A 123 -7.86 -7.10 -3.14
CA PHE A 123 -8.61 -6.01 -2.50
C PHE A 123 -9.77 -5.53 -3.37
N ILE A 124 -9.53 -5.36 -4.68
CA ILE A 124 -10.56 -4.96 -5.64
C ILE A 124 -11.76 -5.94 -5.61
N GLU A 125 -11.51 -7.26 -5.58
CA GLU A 125 -12.57 -8.26 -5.43
C GLU A 125 -13.39 -8.10 -4.14
N LYS A 126 -12.72 -7.82 -3.02
CA LYS A 126 -13.40 -7.57 -1.73
C LYS A 126 -14.28 -6.33 -1.79
N VAL A 127 -13.82 -5.26 -2.45
CA VAL A 127 -14.62 -4.04 -2.62
C VAL A 127 -15.82 -4.30 -3.53
N LYS A 128 -15.65 -5.06 -4.62
CA LYS A 128 -16.73 -5.33 -5.58
C LYS A 128 -17.82 -6.25 -5.03
N SER A 129 -17.48 -7.15 -4.11
CA SER A 129 -18.40 -8.09 -3.46
C SER A 129 -19.18 -7.48 -2.30
N THR A 130 -18.85 -6.24 -1.90
CA THR A 130 -19.60 -5.45 -0.92
C THR A 130 -20.67 -4.62 -1.62
#